data_AF-A0A3A5Z557-F1
#
_entry.id   AF-A0A3A5Z557-F1
#
_cell.length_a   1.000
_cell.length_b   1.000
_cell.length_c   1.000
_cell.angle_alpha   90.00
_cell.angle_beta   90.00
_cell.angle_gamma   90.00
#
_symmetry.space_group_name_H-M   'P 1'
#
loop_
_entity.id
_entity.type
_entity.pdbx_description
1 polymer ?
#
loop_
_entity_poly.entity_id
_entity_poly.type
_entity_poly.pdbx_seq_one_letter_code
_entity_poly.pdbx_strand_id
1 'polypeptide(L)' 'MTSKRKLYREDEKLFFLHSYYQSGMSKHAFCRAHGICCPALLNSWIKKYSNLAEELSLPSEQESPDMSNRSKEAY' A
#
# COMPACT_ATOMS: atom_id res chain seq x y z
N MET A 1 -1.29 1.61 34.50
CA MET A 1 -1.68 2.74 33.64
C MET A 1 -2.27 2.18 32.35
N THR A 2 -3.58 2.12 32.21
CA THR A 2 -4.21 1.64 30.96
C THR A 2 -4.13 2.76 29.93
N SER A 3 -3.04 2.80 29.18
CA SER A 3 -2.90 3.72 28.05
C SER A 3 -4.05 3.44 27.09
N LYS A 4 -5.02 4.36 27.03
CA LYS A 4 -6.19 4.23 26.15
C LYS A 4 -5.64 4.14 24.73
N ARG A 5 -5.79 2.98 24.09
CA ARG A 5 -5.34 2.80 22.72
C ARG A 5 -6.14 3.78 21.86
N LYS A 6 -5.47 4.79 21.31
CA LYS A 6 -6.08 5.71 20.37
C LYS A 6 -6.46 4.88 19.13
N LEU A 7 -7.76 4.73 18.90
CA LEU A 7 -8.29 4.06 17.72
C LEU A 7 -8.27 5.08 16.59
N TYR A 8 -7.48 4.79 15.55
CA TYR A 8 -7.46 5.58 14.33
C TYR A 8 -8.45 4.98 13.36
N ARG A 9 -9.27 5.83 12.73
CA ARG A 9 -10.13 5.44 11.62
C ARG A 9 -9.31 5.19 10.36
N GLU A 10 -9.91 4.54 9.37
CA GLU A 10 -9.21 4.16 8.14
C GLU A 10 -8.81 5.38 7.31
N ASP A 11 -9.68 6.39 7.23
CA ASP A 11 -9.45 7.68 6.58
C ASP A 11 -8.31 8.46 7.25
N GLU A 12 -8.27 8.48 8.59
CA GLU A 12 -7.18 9.12 9.34
C GLU A 12 -5.83 8.45 9.06
N LYS A 13 -5.78 7.11 9.03
CA LYS A 13 -4.55 6.36 8.72
C LYS A 13 -4.05 6.71 7.32
N LEU A 14 -4.95 6.78 6.33
CA LEU A 14 -4.61 7.17 4.97
C LEU A 14 -4.09 8.61 4.91
N PHE A 15 -4.75 9.54 5.60
CA PHE A 15 -4.30 10.93 5.69
C PHE A 15 -2.87 11.04 6.26
N PHE A 16 -2.58 10.33 7.35
CA PHE A 16 -1.24 10.30 7.93
C PHE A 16 -0.22 9.66 6.98
N LEU A 17 -0.60 8.62 6.26
CA LEU A 17 0.28 7.94 5.31
C LEU A 17 0.65 8.85 4.13
N HIS A 18 -0.34 9.53 3.53
CA HIS A 18 -0.11 10.53 2.48
C HIS A 18 0.78 11.67 2.99
N SER A 19 0.47 12.22 4.17
CA SER A 19 1.27 13.28 4.79
C SER A 19 2.70 12.83 5.05
N TYR A 20 2.90 11.59 5.50
CA TYR A 20 4.23 11.01 5.74
C TYR A 20 5.05 10.98 4.46
N TYR A 21 4.51 10.42 3.37
CA TYR A 21 5.21 10.34 2.09
C TYR A 21 5.49 11.73 1.49
N GLN A 22 4.59 12.69 1.66
CA GLN A 22 4.79 14.07 1.19
C GLN A 22 5.82 14.83 2.02
N SER A 23 5.91 14.54 3.32
CA SER A 23 6.79 15.29 4.23
C SER A 23 8.28 15.00 4.07
N GLY A 24 8.65 13.83 3.53
CA GLY A 24 10.04 13.36 3.48
C GLY A 24 10.68 13.14 4.86
N MET A 25 9.90 13.19 5.95
CA MET A 25 10.41 13.03 7.31
C MET A 25 10.77 11.56 7.61
N SER A 26 11.70 11.37 8.56
CA SER A 26 11.89 10.04 9.15
C SER A 26 10.66 9.63 9.97
N LYS A 27 10.40 8.32 10.09
CA LYS A 27 9.26 7.78 10.85
C LYS A 27 9.18 8.35 12.28
N HIS A 28 10.34 8.51 12.93
CA HIS A 28 10.42 9.03 14.29
C HIS A 28 10.04 10.52 14.36
N ALA A 29 10.58 11.34 13.44
CA ALA A 29 10.26 12.76 13.36
C ALA A 29 8.76 12.97 13.06
N PHE A 30 8.21 12.21 12.11
CA PHE A 30 6.80 12.25 11.78
C PHE A 30 5.91 11.87 12.97
N CYS A 31 6.23 10.78 13.67
CA CYS A 31 5.44 10.35 14.83
C CYS A 31 5.42 11.42 15.93
N ARG A 32 6.57 12.07 16.19
CA ARG A 32 6.68 13.14 17.18
C ARG A 32 5.88 14.38 16.76
N ALA A 33 5.91 14.75 15.48
CA ALA A 33 5.18 15.91 14.96
C ALA A 33 3.66 15.71 14.97
N HIS A 34 3.18 14.49 14.67
CA HIS A 34 1.76 14.18 14.53
C HIS A 34 1.14 13.49 15.76
N GLY A 35 1.89 13.33 16.85
CA GLY A 35 1.39 12.72 18.09
C GLY A 35 1.09 11.23 17.97
N ILE A 36 1.76 10.52 17.07
CA ILE A 36 1.67 9.07 16.93
C ILE A 36 2.56 8.43 17.99
N CYS A 37 2.02 7.47 18.74
CA CYS A 37 2.68 6.93 19.92
C CYS A 37 4.01 6.22 19.62
N CYS A 38 4.13 5.55 18.48
CA CYS A 38 5.35 4.86 18.11
C CYS A 38 5.51 4.68 16.60
N PRO A 39 6.76 4.65 16.09
CA PRO A 39 7.06 4.35 14.68
C PRO A 39 6.58 2.97 14.24
N ALA A 40 6.48 2.00 15.15
CA ALA A 40 5.98 0.66 14.85
C ALA A 40 4.51 0.68 14.39
N LEU A 41 3.69 1.57 14.95
CA LEU A 41 2.31 1.77 14.55
C LEU A 41 2.22 2.37 13.13
N LEU A 42 3.03 3.38 12.83
CA LEU A 42 3.12 3.93 11.47
C LEU A 42 3.60 2.86 10.47
N ASN A 43 4.55 2.01 10.87
CA ASN A 43 5.07 0.94 10.03
C ASN A 43 4.04 -0.15 9.74
N SER A 44 3.14 -0.47 10.69
CA SER A 44 2.07 -1.44 10.45
C SER A 44 1.04 -0.90 9.45
N TRP A 45 0.76 0.41 9.48
CA TRP A 45 -0.06 1.06 8.46
C TRP A 45 0.59 0.98 7.09
N ILE A 46 1.86 1.39 6.98
CA ILE A 46 2.62 1.32 5.71
C ILE A 46 2.53 -0.09 5.11
N LYS A 47 2.80 -1.14 5.91
CA LYS A 47 2.72 -2.53 5.44
C LYS A 47 1.31 -2.95 5.02
N LYS A 48 0.29 -2.56 5.79
CA LYS A 48 -1.10 -2.91 5.48
C LYS A 48 -1.51 -2.32 4.13
N TYR A 49 -1.20 -1.05 3.89
CA TYR A 49 -1.60 -0.36 2.66
C TYR A 49 -0.67 -0.64 1.47
N SER A 50 0.60 -1.03 1.71
CA SER A 50 1.47 -1.52 0.63
C SER A 50 0.97 -2.85 0.06
N ASN A 51 0.57 -3.78 0.93
CA ASN A 51 0.03 -5.07 0.50
C ASN A 51 -1.33 -4.88 -0.21
N LEU A 52 -2.15 -3.92 0.24
CA LEU A 52 -3.40 -3.61 -0.44
C LEU A 52 -3.16 -3.05 -1.85
N ALA A 53 -2.13 -2.22 -2.04
CA ALA A 53 -1.76 -1.73 -3.37
C ALA A 53 -1.29 -2.87 -4.29
N GLU A 54 -0.61 -3.88 -3.74
CA GLU A 54 -0.16 -5.07 -4.48
C GLU A 54 -1.32 -6.03 -4.79
N GLU A 55 -2.29 -6.17 -3.88
CA GLU A 55 -3.50 -6.99 -4.07
C GLU A 55 -4.54 -6.33 -5.00
N LEU A 56 -4.63 -4.99 -4.97
CA LEU A 56 -5.43 -4.19 -5.91
C LEU A 56 -4.76 -3.98 -7.26
N SER A 57 -3.44 -4.25 -7.36
CA SER A 57 -2.79 -4.47 -8.65
C SER A 57 -3.28 -5.84 -9.14
N LEU A 58 -4.50 -5.83 -9.68
CA LEU A 58 -5.10 -6.99 -10.34
C LEU A 58 -4.09 -7.62 -11.30
N PRO A 59 -4.14 -8.96 -11.48
CA PRO A 59 -3.20 -9.68 -12.32
C PRO A 59 -3.14 -8.97 -13.66
N SER A 60 -1.92 -8.71 -14.16
CA SER A 60 -1.69 -8.19 -15.50
C SER A 60 -2.54 -8.99 -16.49
N GLU A 61 -3.72 -8.46 -16.80
CA GLU A 61 -4.64 -9.00 -17.77
C GLU A 61 -4.03 -8.64 -19.13
N GLN A 62 -2.95 -9.33 -19.50
CA GLN A 62 -2.67 -9.55 -20.90
C GLN A 62 -3.46 -10.79 -21.30
N GLU A 63 -4.76 -10.54 -21.39
CA GLU A 63 -5.66 -10.91 -22.48
C GLU A 63 -5.21 -12.11 -23.35
N SER A 64 -5.85 -13.24 -23.02
CA SER A 64 -6.38 -14.31 -23.87
C SER A 64 -5.56 -14.94 -25.02
N PRO A 65 -5.62 -16.27 -25.17
CA PRO A 65 -5.18 -16.99 -26.36
C PRO A 65 -6.26 -16.92 -27.45
N ASP A 66 -5.94 -16.43 -28.66
CA ASP A 66 -6.79 -16.68 -29.83
C ASP A 66 -5.99 -16.80 -31.14
N MET A 67 -5.92 -18.05 -31.58
CA MET A 67 -5.91 -18.56 -32.95
C MET A 67 -5.88 -17.53 -34.11
N SER A 68 -4.84 -17.63 -34.96
CA SER A 68 -5.05 -17.44 -36.40
C SER A 68 -4.24 -18.44 -37.21
N ASN A 69 -4.99 -19.32 -37.89
CA ASN A 69 -4.58 -20.29 -38.90
C ASN A 69 -3.66 -19.71 -39.99
N ARG A 70 -2.79 -20.56 -40.57
CA ARG A 70 -2.82 -20.96 -42.00
C ARG A 70 -1.42 -21.16 -42.61
N SER A 71 -1.16 -22.43 -42.93
CA SER A 71 -0.40 -22.98 -44.07
C SER A 71 1.07 -22.58 -44.28
N LYS A 72 1.94 -23.61 -44.37
CA LYS A 72 2.58 -23.93 -45.66
C LYS A 72 3.03 -25.39 -45.74
N GLU A 73 2.39 -26.12 -46.63
CA GLU A 73 2.91 -27.33 -47.25
C GLU A 73 4.20 -27.00 -48.02
N ALA A 74 5.22 -27.85 -47.92
CA ALA A 74 6.14 -28.12 -49.01
C ALA A 74 6.73 -29.51 -48.79
N TYR A 75 6.43 -30.38 -49.74
CA TYR A 75 6.92 -31.75 -49.93
C TYR A 75 8.45 -31.85 -49.94
#